data_AF-A0A4S0QU16-F1
#
_entry.id   AF-A0A4S0QU16-F1
#
_cell.length_a   1.000
_cell.length_b   1.000
_cell.length_c   1.000
_cell.angle_alpha   90.00
_cell.angle_beta   90.00
_cell.angle_gamma   90.00
#
_symmetry.space_group_name_H-M   'P 1'
#
loop_
_entity.id
_entity.type
_entity.pdbx_description
1 polymer ?
#
loop_
_entity_poly.entity_id
_entity_poly.type
_entity_poly.pdbx_seq_one_letter_code
_entity_poly.pdbx_strand_id
1 'polypeptide(L)'
;VAEALLADSDGHAKAFWAIREGLVEGQAKRGYHVRTDLSVRISDIPALVDQARHFVALEHPGWLPQAYGHAGDGNIHFNVLPPEGLTVVEARNRGADITAGLYRIANSL
;
A
#
# COMPACT_ATOMS: atom_id res chain seq x y z
N VAL A 1 19.00 -2.50 -8.60
CA VAL A 1 18.04 -3.35 -9.32
C VAL A 1 18.81 -4.53 -9.85
N ALA A 2 18.58 -5.74 -9.33
CA ALA A 2 19.31 -6.92 -9.81
C ALA A 2 18.56 -7.62 -10.96
N GLU A 3 17.23 -7.52 -11.01
CA GLU A 3 16.39 -8.15 -12.03
C GLU A 3 15.23 -7.22 -12.40
N ALA A 4 15.09 -6.91 -13.69
CA ALA A 4 13.97 -6.15 -14.26
C ALA A 4 13.69 -6.67 -15.68
N LEU A 5 12.42 -6.64 -16.08
CA LEU A 5 12.01 -6.99 -17.44
C LEU A 5 11.55 -5.73 -18.17
N LEU A 6 12.05 -5.55 -19.39
CA LEU A 6 11.60 -4.51 -20.31
C LEU A 6 10.54 -5.08 -21.25
N ALA A 7 9.58 -4.27 -21.64
CA ALA A 7 8.57 -4.67 -22.61
C ALA A 7 9.18 -4.63 -24.02
N ASP A 8 9.30 -5.79 -24.66
CA ASP A 8 9.71 -5.93 -26.06
C ASP A 8 8.56 -5.83 -27.08
N SER A 9 7.32 -5.60 -26.62
CA SER A 9 6.16 -5.41 -27.48
C SER A 9 5.05 -4.61 -26.79
N ASP A 10 4.12 -4.07 -27.58
CA ASP A 10 2.90 -3.45 -27.05
C ASP A 10 2.08 -4.44 -26.22
N GLY A 11 2.11 -5.73 -26.56
CA GLY A 11 1.46 -6.79 -25.79
C GLY A 11 2.08 -6.92 -24.39
N HIS A 12 3.41 -6.91 -24.28
CA HIS A 12 4.12 -6.90 -23.00
C HIS A 12 3.84 -5.63 -22.20
N ALA A 13 3.87 -4.46 -22.86
CA ALA A 13 3.58 -3.19 -22.22
C ALA A 13 2.17 -3.19 -21.60
N LYS A 14 1.16 -3.64 -22.35
CA LYS A 14 -0.22 -3.81 -21.85
C LYS A 14 -0.30 -4.79 -20.68
N ALA A 15 0.42 -5.91 -20.75
CA ALA A 15 0.43 -6.88 -19.66
C ALA A 15 1.05 -6.32 -18.37
N PHE A 16 2.14 -5.57 -18.46
CA PHE A 16 2.75 -4.90 -17.31
C PHE A 16 1.83 -3.83 -16.71
N TRP A 17 1.18 -3.03 -17.56
CA TRP A 17 0.19 -2.06 -17.09
C TRP A 17 -1.02 -2.73 -16.42
N ALA A 18 -1.52 -3.83 -16.98
CA ALA A 18 -2.62 -4.58 -16.39
C ALA A 18 -2.30 -5.07 -14.96
N ILE A 19 -1.05 -5.43 -14.66
CA ILE A 19 -0.62 -5.75 -13.29
C ILE A 19 -0.78 -4.54 -12.38
N ARG A 20 -0.26 -3.37 -12.78
CA ARG A 20 -0.31 -2.14 -11.98
C ARG A 20 -1.73 -1.63 -11.77
N GLU A 21 -2.56 -1.65 -12.80
CA GLU A 21 -3.94 -1.17 -12.78
C GLU A 21 -4.85 -2.14 -12.00
N GLY A 22 -4.62 -3.45 -12.17
CA GLY A 22 -5.35 -4.51 -11.49
C GLY A 22 -5.19 -4.54 -9.96
N LEU A 23 -4.15 -3.92 -9.40
CA LEU A 23 -3.96 -3.81 -7.95
C LEU A 23 -5.14 -3.13 -7.24
N VAL A 24 -5.70 -2.07 -7.84
CA VAL A 24 -6.81 -1.31 -7.23
C VAL A 24 -8.10 -2.14 -7.27
N GLU A 25 -8.40 -2.74 -8.42
CA GLU A 25 -9.56 -3.61 -8.59
C GLU A 25 -9.48 -4.84 -7.68
N GLY A 26 -8.31 -5.47 -7.60
CA GLY A 26 -8.06 -6.64 -6.76
C GLY A 26 -8.30 -6.35 -5.28
N GLN A 27 -7.85 -5.20 -4.79
CA GLN A 27 -8.12 -4.77 -3.41
C GLN A 27 -9.61 -4.50 -3.18
N ALA A 28 -10.29 -3.82 -4.11
CA ALA A 28 -11.72 -3.55 -4.00
C ALA A 28 -12.56 -4.84 -3.93
N LYS A 29 -12.19 -5.87 -4.68
CA LYS A 29 -12.83 -7.19 -4.65
C LYS A 29 -12.69 -7.92 -3.30
N ARG A 30 -11.68 -7.59 -2.49
CA ARG A 30 -11.52 -8.13 -1.13
C ARG A 30 -12.40 -7.43 -0.08
N GLY A 31 -13.13 -6.38 -0.47
CA GLY A 31 -13.98 -5.61 0.43
C GLY A 31 -13.23 -4.48 1.12
N TYR A 32 -13.59 -4.22 2.39
CA TYR A 32 -12.97 -3.14 3.15
C TYR A 32 -11.46 -3.36 3.29
N HIS A 33 -10.71 -2.29 3.09
CA HIS A 33 -9.28 -2.20 3.40
C HIS A 33 -8.97 -0.77 3.84
N VAL A 34 -7.89 -0.61 4.60
CA VAL A 34 -7.34 0.71 4.87
C VAL A 34 -6.76 1.23 3.57
N ARG A 35 -7.21 2.42 3.17
CA ARG A 35 -6.75 3.10 1.97
C ARG A 35 -6.14 4.42 2.36
N THR A 36 -4.88 4.64 1.99
CA THR A 36 -4.16 5.87 2.25
C THR A 36 -3.62 6.48 0.97
N ASP A 37 -3.39 7.79 1.02
CA ASP A 37 -2.75 8.55 -0.04
C ASP A 37 -1.73 9.46 0.64
N LEU A 38 -0.48 8.98 0.70
CA LEU A 38 0.60 9.59 1.49
C LEU A 38 1.60 10.22 0.53
N SER A 39 2.08 11.41 0.86
CA SER A 39 3.13 12.08 0.11
C SER A 39 4.25 12.50 1.06
N VAL A 40 5.48 12.16 0.70
CA VAL A 40 6.72 12.52 1.41
C VAL A 40 7.75 13.01 0.40
N ARG A 41 8.89 13.53 0.85
CA ARG A 41 10.01 13.79 -0.08
C ARG A 41 10.42 12.47 -0.73
N ILE A 42 10.81 12.49 -2.01
CA ILE A 42 11.19 11.27 -2.75
C ILE A 42 12.29 10.48 -2.01
N SER A 43 13.23 11.17 -1.37
CA SER A 43 14.30 10.56 -0.57
C SER A 43 13.80 9.77 0.65
N ASP A 44 12.59 10.09 1.14
CA ASP A 44 12.03 9.50 2.36
C ASP A 44 11.04 8.37 2.06
N ILE A 45 10.75 8.08 0.78
CA ILE A 45 9.90 6.95 0.39
C ILE A 45 10.39 5.63 1.04
N PRO A 46 11.69 5.28 1.03
CA PRO A 46 12.15 4.06 1.69
C PRO A 46 11.85 4.08 3.19
N ALA A 47 12.10 5.21 3.87
CA ALA A 47 11.83 5.36 5.30
C ALA A 47 10.34 5.25 5.62
N LEU A 48 9.47 5.86 4.80
CA LEU A 48 8.02 5.74 4.93
C LEU A 48 7.58 4.26 4.84
N VAL A 49 8.03 3.55 3.80
CA VAL A 49 7.62 2.15 3.57
C VAL A 49 8.12 1.24 4.70
N ASP A 50 9.35 1.40 5.15
CA ASP A 50 9.93 0.58 6.21
C ASP A 50 9.25 0.82 7.57
N GLN A 51 9.06 2.09 7.96
CA GLN A 51 8.38 2.44 9.20
C GLN A 51 6.92 1.99 9.20
N ALA A 52 6.20 2.20 8.10
CA ALA A 52 4.81 1.77 7.96
C ALA A 52 4.66 0.25 8.00
N ARG A 53 5.57 -0.51 7.37
CA ARG A 53 5.59 -1.98 7.46
C ARG A 53 5.84 -2.45 8.89
N HIS A 54 6.79 -1.84 9.58
CA HIS A 54 7.12 -2.17 10.96
C HIS A 54 5.94 -1.87 11.90
N PHE A 55 5.33 -0.71 11.76
CA PHE A 55 4.12 -0.31 12.48
C PHE A 55 2.99 -1.32 12.31
N VAL A 56 2.65 -1.70 11.06
CA VAL A 56 1.59 -2.69 10.82
C VAL A 56 1.96 -4.07 11.39
N ALA A 57 3.20 -4.52 11.21
CA ALA A 57 3.64 -5.83 11.68
C ALA A 57 3.60 -5.97 13.21
N LEU A 58 3.99 -4.92 13.94
CA LEU A 58 4.05 -4.94 15.40
C LEU A 58 2.70 -4.63 16.05
N GLU A 59 2.01 -3.58 15.59
CA GLU A 59 0.81 -3.06 16.26
C GLU A 59 -0.48 -3.67 15.71
N HIS A 60 -0.44 -4.20 14.48
CA HIS A 60 -1.61 -4.75 13.79
C HIS A 60 -1.33 -6.12 13.16
N PRO A 61 -0.91 -7.12 13.95
CA PRO A 61 -0.58 -8.44 13.43
C PRO A 61 -1.74 -9.07 12.64
N GLY A 62 -1.40 -9.72 11.53
CA GLY A 62 -2.36 -10.33 10.60
C GLY A 62 -2.92 -9.39 9.54
N TRP A 63 -2.71 -8.07 9.67
CA TRP A 63 -3.02 -7.13 8.59
C TRP A 63 -1.91 -7.14 7.53
N LEU A 64 -2.30 -7.12 6.26
CA LEU A 64 -1.36 -7.28 5.14
C LEU A 64 -1.11 -5.92 4.46
N PRO A 65 0.09 -5.32 4.60
CA PRO A 65 0.43 -4.06 3.95
C PRO A 65 0.65 -4.24 2.44
N GLN A 66 0.27 -3.24 1.65
CA GLN A 66 0.46 -3.12 0.21
C GLN A 66 0.96 -1.72 -0.11
N ALA A 67 2.17 -1.59 -0.66
CA ALA A 67 2.77 -0.30 -1.00
C ALA A 67 2.97 -0.19 -2.51
N TYR A 68 2.36 0.82 -3.12
CA TYR A 68 2.48 1.15 -4.54
C TYR A 68 2.15 2.63 -4.73
N GLY A 69 2.54 3.24 -5.86
CA GLY A 69 2.24 4.64 -6.07
C GLY A 69 3.08 5.26 -7.18
N HIS A 70 3.23 6.57 -7.12
CA HIS A 70 3.99 7.38 -8.04
C HIS A 70 5.30 7.78 -7.37
N ALA A 71 6.26 6.85 -7.31
CA ALA A 71 7.52 7.11 -6.60
C ALA A 71 8.30 8.33 -7.15
N GLY A 72 8.06 8.72 -8.41
CA GLY A 72 8.68 9.87 -9.06
C GLY A 72 8.20 11.24 -8.57
N ASP A 73 7.06 11.32 -7.86
CA ASP A 73 6.53 12.57 -7.31
C ASP A 73 6.40 12.56 -5.77
N GLY A 74 6.81 11.47 -5.11
CA GLY A 74 6.74 11.33 -3.66
C GLY A 74 5.47 10.65 -3.15
N ASN A 75 4.51 10.31 -4.03
CA ASN A 75 3.24 9.73 -3.63
C ASN A 75 3.29 8.20 -3.50
N ILE A 76 2.82 7.70 -2.36
CA ILE A 76 2.70 6.28 -2.04
C ILE A 76 1.32 6.00 -1.44
N HIS A 77 0.60 5.07 -2.05
CA HIS A 77 -0.52 4.38 -1.44
C HIS A 77 0.02 3.26 -0.55
N PHE A 78 -0.05 3.44 0.76
CA PHE A 78 0.26 2.40 1.73
C PHE A 78 -1.05 1.84 2.27
N ASN A 79 -1.64 0.91 1.53
CA ASN A 79 -2.90 0.28 1.90
C ASN A 79 -2.66 -0.91 2.80
N VAL A 80 -3.67 -1.28 3.59
CA VAL A 80 -3.57 -2.42 4.48
C VAL A 80 -4.86 -3.24 4.43
N LEU A 81 -4.73 -4.50 4.04
CA LEU A 81 -5.84 -5.45 3.95
C LEU A 81 -6.10 -6.08 5.34
N PRO A 82 -7.36 -6.19 5.78
CA PRO A 82 -7.68 -6.91 7.02
C PRO A 82 -7.38 -8.41 6.87
N PRO A 83 -7.11 -9.11 7.99
CA PRO A 83 -7.12 -10.56 7.99
C PRO A 83 -8.51 -11.09 7.62
N GLU A 84 -8.55 -12.31 7.08
CA GLU A 84 -9.79 -12.99 6.76
C GLU A 84 -10.60 -13.30 8.03
N GLY A 85 -11.93 -13.31 7.91
CA GLY A 85 -12.84 -13.65 9.01
C GLY A 85 -13.26 -12.49 9.91
N LEU A 86 -12.68 -11.30 9.79
CA LEU A 86 -13.22 -10.11 10.45
C LEU A 86 -14.54 -9.67 9.81
N THR A 87 -15.47 -9.22 10.65
CA THR A 87 -16.64 -8.49 10.14
C THR A 87 -16.20 -7.14 9.58
N VAL A 88 -16.98 -6.58 8.65
CA VAL A 88 -16.71 -5.26 8.07
C VAL A 88 -16.65 -4.17 9.14
N VAL A 89 -17.45 -4.27 10.20
CA VAL A 89 -17.48 -3.29 11.30
C VAL A 89 -16.18 -3.36 12.11
N GLU A 90 -15.74 -4.55 12.51
CA GLU A 90 -14.48 -4.73 13.23
C GLU A 90 -13.27 -4.27 12.40
N ALA A 91 -13.27 -4.62 11.11
CA ALA A 91 -12.21 -4.20 10.20
C ALA A 91 -12.17 -2.66 10.08
N ARG A 92 -13.32 -1.99 9.96
CA ARG A 92 -13.39 -0.52 9.93
C ARG A 92 -12.90 0.13 11.22
N ASN A 93 -13.30 -0.39 12.38
CA ASN A 93 -12.91 0.15 13.66
C ASN A 93 -11.39 0.06 13.85
N ARG A 94 -10.81 -1.13 13.62
CA ARG A 94 -9.35 -1.32 13.71
C ARG A 94 -8.58 -0.58 12.62
N GLY A 95 -9.17 -0.48 11.42
CA GLY A 95 -8.58 0.23 10.29
C GLY A 95 -8.47 1.74 10.50
N ALA A 96 -9.32 2.33 11.35
CA ALA A 96 -9.21 3.73 11.73
C ALA A 96 -7.89 4.03 12.46
N ASP A 97 -7.48 3.16 13.39
CA ASP A 97 -6.22 3.30 14.13
C ASP A 97 -5.00 3.16 13.20
N ILE A 98 -5.06 2.19 12.29
CA ILE A 98 -4.02 2.00 11.26
C ILE A 98 -3.90 3.24 10.39
N THR A 99 -5.03 3.79 9.92
CA THR A 99 -5.07 5.00 9.09
C THR A 99 -4.39 6.16 9.82
N ALA A 100 -4.76 6.40 11.09
CA ALA A 100 -4.18 7.46 11.90
C ALA A 100 -2.67 7.26 12.12
N GLY A 101 -2.22 6.02 12.39
CA GLY A 101 -0.80 5.70 12.54
C GLY A 101 0.01 5.98 11.28
N LEU A 102 -0.49 5.57 10.12
CA LEU A 102 0.17 5.81 8.83
C LEU A 102 0.33 7.31 8.52
N TYR A 103 -0.71 8.12 8.78
CA TYR A 103 -0.60 9.57 8.63
C TYR A 103 0.37 10.20 9.63
N ARG A 104 0.44 9.72 10.88
CA ARG A 104 1.45 10.19 11.85
C ARG A 104 2.88 9.90 11.37
N ILE A 105 3.13 8.70 10.84
CA ILE A 105 4.43 8.32 10.29
C ILE A 105 4.79 9.24 9.13
N ALA A 106 3.89 9.39 8.15
CA ALA A 106 4.13 10.27 6.99
C ALA A 106 4.42 11.71 7.40
N ASN A 107 3.68 12.27 8.37
CA ASN A 107 3.87 13.63 8.85
C ASN A 107 5.18 13.83 9.66
N SER A 108 5.85 12.75 10.07
CA SER A 108 7.12 12.81 10.80
C SER A 108 8.35 12.79 9.90
N LEU A 109 8.16 12.61 8.59
CA LEU A 109 9.19 12.59 7.56
C LEU A 109 9.23 13.94 6.83
#